data_AF-A0AAU6AXX9-F1
#
_entry.id   AF-A0AAU6AXX9-F1
#
_cell.length_a   1.000
_cell.length_b   1.000
_cell.length_c   1.000
_cell.angle_alpha   90.00
_cell.angle_beta   90.00
_cell.angle_gamma   90.00
#
_symmetry.space_group_name_H-M   'P 1'
#
loop_
_entity.id
_entity.type
_entity.pdbx_description
1 polymer ?
#
loop_
_entity_poly.entity_id
_entity_poly.type
_entity_poly.pdbx_seq_one_letter_code
_entity_poly.pdbx_strand_id
1 'polypeptide(L)'
;MGSSPQASPNRAVIAEQTARAYEMRLKGVSYRRIADELGVSLGTAHNRVREAMAERVDPLVDEYRQFQLDRLDSYREAAVKVLETTHWRVDHGRVVALEDEATGTKEPLADDGPVLAAIDRLLRIEERTARLLGLDAPAKAEVSATVETIRPEVLDLVEQAEAAVSAEEARLRDTAAGQGD
;
A
#
# COMPACT_ATOMS: atom_id res chain seq x y z
N MET A 1 5.38 22.44 36.87
CA MET A 1 4.57 21.39 36.21
C MET A 1 5.47 20.69 35.20
N GLY A 2 6.19 19.66 35.63
CA GLY A 2 7.04 18.87 34.74
C GLY A 2 6.21 17.76 34.11
N SER A 3 6.06 17.79 32.79
CA SER A 3 5.39 16.73 32.04
C SER A 3 6.32 15.52 31.98
N SER A 4 5.92 14.41 32.58
CA SER A 4 6.64 13.13 32.57
C SER A 4 6.77 12.56 31.15
N PRO A 5 7.84 11.81 30.84
CA PRO A 5 8.02 11.18 29.54
C PRO A 5 7.11 9.95 29.43
N GLN A 6 6.22 9.91 28.43
CA GLN A 6 5.35 8.77 28.20
C GLN A 6 6.18 7.56 27.75
N ALA A 7 6.08 6.46 28.51
CA ALA A 7 6.70 5.19 28.19
C ALA A 7 6.29 4.73 26.79
N SER A 8 7.27 4.46 25.92
CA SER A 8 7.03 3.98 24.57
C SER A 8 6.14 2.72 24.62
N PRO A 9 5.06 2.63 23.82
CA PRO A 9 4.18 1.48 23.84
C PRO A 9 4.99 0.19 23.64
N ASN A 10 4.70 -0.81 24.46
CA ASN A 10 5.45 -2.07 24.55
C ASN A 10 5.69 -2.67 23.16
N ARG A 11 6.96 -2.81 22.74
CA ARG A 11 7.34 -3.28 21.39
C ARG A 11 6.69 -4.62 21.04
N ALA A 12 6.48 -5.49 22.03
CA ALA A 12 5.80 -6.77 21.84
C ALA A 12 4.31 -6.60 21.45
N VAL A 13 3.61 -5.67 22.11
CA VAL A 13 2.19 -5.36 21.80
C VAL A 13 2.07 -4.76 20.42
N ILE A 14 3.02 -3.89 20.04
CA ILE A 14 3.07 -3.33 18.70
C ILE A 14 3.26 -4.43 17.65
N ALA A 15 4.22 -5.33 17.86
CA ALA A 15 4.47 -6.45 16.95
C ALA A 15 3.25 -7.37 16.79
N GLU A 16 2.55 -7.68 17.90
CA GLU A 16 1.33 -8.48 17.88
C GLU A 16 0.18 -7.77 17.13
N GLN A 17 -0.03 -6.48 17.39
CA GLN A 17 -1.01 -5.67 16.66
C GLN A 17 -0.69 -5.59 15.17
N THR A 18 0.59 -5.41 14.81
CA THR A 18 1.08 -5.42 13.43
C THR A 18 0.77 -6.75 12.73
N ALA A 19 1.06 -7.88 13.38
CA ALA A 19 0.76 -9.20 12.85
C ALA A 19 -0.75 -9.44 12.67
N ARG A 20 -1.56 -9.12 13.69
CA ARG A 20 -3.03 -9.24 13.60
C ARG A 20 -3.64 -8.34 12.53
N ALA A 21 -3.20 -7.09 12.43
CA ALA A 21 -3.67 -6.15 11.43
C ALA A 21 -3.43 -6.70 10.01
N TYR A 22 -2.25 -7.30 9.79
CA TYR A 22 -1.89 -7.94 8.54
C TYR A 22 -2.73 -9.18 8.24
N GLU A 23 -2.92 -10.09 9.20
CA GLU A 23 -3.80 -11.25 9.04
C GLU A 23 -5.24 -10.85 8.72
N MET A 24 -5.79 -9.86 9.42
CA MET A 24 -7.13 -9.36 9.14
C MET A 24 -7.21 -8.74 7.76
N ARG A 25 -6.14 -8.07 7.33
CA ARG A 25 -6.05 -7.51 5.98
C ARG A 25 -5.97 -8.61 4.92
N LEU A 26 -5.24 -9.70 5.19
CA LEU A 26 -5.23 -10.92 4.38
C LEU A 26 -6.62 -11.53 4.29
N LYS A 27 -7.44 -11.50 5.34
CA LYS A 27 -8.84 -11.95 5.28
C LYS A 27 -9.78 -10.94 4.59
N GLY A 28 -9.24 -9.87 4.03
CA GLY A 28 -9.97 -8.87 3.28
C GLY A 28 -10.70 -7.81 4.12
N VAL A 29 -10.49 -7.78 5.43
CA VAL A 29 -11.14 -6.82 6.35
C VAL A 29 -10.69 -5.38 6.05
N SER A 30 -11.60 -4.41 6.20
CA SER A 30 -11.32 -2.99 5.96
C SER A 30 -10.46 -2.39 7.09
N TYR A 31 -9.63 -1.39 6.77
CA TYR A 31 -8.79 -0.71 7.77
C TYR A 31 -9.59 -0.12 8.93
N ARG A 32 -10.82 0.34 8.69
CA ARG A 32 -11.72 0.84 9.74
C ARG A 32 -12.10 -0.27 10.72
N ARG A 33 -12.54 -1.42 10.20
CA ARG A 33 -12.89 -2.57 11.06
C ARG A 33 -11.66 -3.16 11.76
N ILE A 34 -10.49 -3.12 11.14
CA ILE A 34 -9.21 -3.48 11.78
C ILE A 34 -8.88 -2.52 12.93
N ALA A 35 -9.08 -1.22 12.72
CA ALA A 35 -8.88 -0.21 13.75
C ALA A 35 -9.81 -0.41 14.95
N ASP A 36 -11.10 -0.66 14.67
CA ASP A 36 -12.10 -0.95 15.68
C ASP A 36 -11.76 -2.22 16.48
N GLU A 37 -11.37 -3.31 15.80
CA GLU A 37 -11.02 -4.59 16.41
C GLU A 37 -9.75 -4.51 17.27
N LEU A 38 -8.74 -3.76 16.82
CA LEU A 38 -7.47 -3.62 17.52
C LEU A 38 -7.50 -2.51 18.59
N GLY A 39 -8.59 -1.74 18.67
CA GLY A 39 -8.71 -0.59 19.57
C GLY A 39 -7.72 0.53 19.25
N VAL A 40 -7.37 0.72 17.97
CA VAL A 40 -6.41 1.74 17.51
C VAL A 40 -7.06 2.74 16.56
N SER A 41 -6.38 3.85 16.28
CA SER A 41 -6.87 4.80 15.27
C SER A 41 -6.79 4.19 13.85
N LEU A 42 -7.62 4.69 12.93
CA LEU A 42 -7.58 4.29 11.52
C LEU A 42 -6.19 4.49 10.88
N GLY A 43 -5.53 5.61 11.21
CA GLY A 43 -4.17 5.89 10.72
C GLY A 43 -3.14 4.90 11.28
N THR A 44 -3.28 4.52 12.56
CA THR A 44 -2.43 3.50 13.18
C THR A 44 -2.65 2.14 12.52
N ALA A 45 -3.89 1.72 12.28
CA ALA A 45 -4.18 0.46 11.57
C ALA A 45 -3.55 0.44 10.17
N HIS A 46 -3.64 1.56 9.43
CA HIS A 46 -2.95 1.73 8.15
C HIS A 46 -1.44 1.54 8.28
N ASN A 47 -0.81 2.20 9.25
CA ASN A 47 0.63 2.11 9.46
C ASN A 47 1.07 0.70 9.86
N ARG A 48 0.32 0.03 10.72
CA ARG A 48 0.60 -1.35 11.17
C ARG A 48 0.60 -2.33 10.00
N VAL A 49 -0.42 -2.26 9.14
CA VAL A 49 -0.48 -3.10 7.94
C VAL A 49 0.66 -2.75 6.98
N ARG A 50 0.97 -1.47 6.78
CA ARG A 50 2.07 -1.03 5.93
C ARG A 50 3.43 -1.51 6.44
N GLU A 51 3.69 -1.38 7.74
CA GLU A 51 4.91 -1.87 8.41
C GLU A 51 5.01 -3.39 8.26
N ALA A 52 3.91 -4.11 8.52
CA ALA A 52 3.85 -5.56 8.36
C ALA A 52 4.19 -6.03 6.94
N MET A 53 3.81 -5.25 5.93
CA MET A 53 4.09 -5.53 4.51
C MET A 53 5.54 -5.18 4.14
N ALA A 54 6.05 -4.05 4.64
CA ALA A 54 7.40 -3.58 4.33
C ALA A 54 8.49 -4.43 5.00
N GLU A 55 8.23 -4.96 6.19
CA GLU A 55 9.15 -5.83 6.93
C GLU A 55 9.24 -7.24 6.34
N ARG A 56 8.22 -7.67 5.56
CA ARG A 56 8.11 -9.02 5.00
C ARG A 56 8.45 -9.09 3.51
N VAL A 57 9.32 -8.22 3.01
CA VAL A 57 9.76 -8.21 1.59
C VAL A 57 10.65 -9.43 1.32
N ASP A 58 10.03 -10.60 1.14
CA ASP A 58 10.45 -11.91 0.60
C ASP A 58 9.12 -12.73 0.35
N PRO A 59 9.03 -13.99 -0.14
CA PRO A 59 7.92 -14.60 -0.92
C PRO A 59 6.46 -14.47 -0.42
N LEU A 60 6.23 -14.01 0.81
CA LEU A 60 4.91 -13.62 1.34
C LEU A 60 4.31 -12.38 0.65
N VAL A 61 5.13 -11.53 -0.01
CA VAL A 61 4.61 -10.42 -0.83
C VAL A 61 3.89 -10.95 -2.06
N ASP A 62 4.37 -12.03 -2.66
CA ASP A 62 3.73 -12.67 -3.80
C ASP A 62 2.45 -13.37 -3.38
N GLU A 63 2.43 -14.03 -2.22
CA GLU A 63 1.21 -14.60 -1.64
C GLU A 63 0.16 -13.51 -1.34
N TYR A 64 0.57 -12.35 -0.81
CA TYR A 64 -0.32 -11.23 -0.60
C TYR A 64 -0.82 -10.63 -1.93
N ARG A 65 0.04 -10.48 -2.94
CA ARG A 65 -0.38 -10.04 -4.28
C ARG A 65 -1.39 -11.02 -4.87
N GLN A 66 -1.12 -12.31 -4.77
CA GLN A 66 -2.01 -13.37 -5.26
C GLN A 66 -3.38 -13.29 -4.57
N PHE A 67 -3.42 -13.17 -3.24
CA PHE A 67 -4.68 -13.01 -2.52
C PHE A 67 -5.45 -11.76 -2.96
N GLN A 68 -4.75 -10.64 -3.20
CA GLN A 68 -5.41 -9.43 -3.72
C GLN A 68 -5.94 -9.64 -5.14
N LEU A 69 -5.22 -10.37 -5.99
CA LEU A 69 -5.67 -10.71 -7.33
C LEU A 69 -6.92 -11.60 -7.29
N ASP A 70 -6.92 -12.65 -6.45
CA ASP A 70 -8.08 -13.55 -6.29
C ASP A 70 -9.33 -12.78 -5.80
N ARG A 71 -9.13 -11.82 -4.89
CA ARG A 71 -10.19 -10.94 -4.43
C ARG A 71 -10.72 -10.02 -5.52
N LEU A 72 -9.82 -9.44 -6.33
CA LEU A 72 -10.20 -8.59 -7.46
C LEU A 72 -10.95 -9.41 -8.52
N ASP A 73 -10.56 -10.66 -8.73
CA ASP A 73 -11.25 -11.58 -9.64
C ASP A 73 -12.67 -11.91 -9.15
N SER A 74 -12.84 -12.16 -7.84
CA SER A 74 -14.18 -12.31 -7.24
C SER A 74 -15.08 -11.08 -7.47
N TYR A 75 -14.49 -9.87 -7.48
CA TYR A 75 -15.24 -8.64 -7.80
C TYR A 75 -15.52 -8.50 -9.29
N ARG A 76 -14.59 -8.94 -10.14
CA ARG A 76 -14.78 -9.01 -11.58
C ARG A 76 -15.94 -9.93 -11.91
N GLU A 77 -15.97 -11.15 -11.36
CA GLU A 77 -17.08 -12.09 -11.54
C GLU A 77 -18.42 -11.48 -11.13
N ALA A 78 -18.47 -10.81 -9.98
CA ALA A 78 -19.70 -10.16 -9.52
C ALA A 78 -20.18 -9.06 -10.48
N ALA A 79 -19.25 -8.27 -11.04
CA ALA A 79 -19.59 -7.24 -12.02
C ALA A 79 -19.98 -7.84 -13.38
N VAL A 80 -19.33 -8.93 -13.83
CA VAL A 80 -19.70 -9.65 -15.06
C VAL A 80 -21.12 -10.21 -14.95
N LYS A 81 -21.52 -10.76 -13.80
CA LYS A 81 -22.91 -11.20 -13.58
C LYS A 81 -23.93 -10.08 -13.79
N VAL A 82 -23.57 -8.84 -13.46
CA VAL A 82 -24.42 -7.67 -13.76
C VAL A 82 -24.50 -7.47 -15.28
N LEU A 83 -23.41 -7.60 -16.03
CA LEU A 83 -23.45 -7.47 -17.50
C LEU A 83 -24.29 -8.56 -18.17
N GLU A 84 -24.30 -9.78 -17.63
CA GLU A 84 -25.05 -10.91 -18.18
C GLU A 84 -26.54 -10.90 -17.82
N THR A 85 -26.93 -10.11 -16.80
CA THR A 85 -28.30 -10.04 -16.31
C THR A 85 -29.06 -8.92 -17.03
N THR A 86 -30.30 -9.18 -17.43
CA THR A 86 -31.20 -8.13 -17.93
C THR A 86 -31.66 -7.23 -16.79
N HIS A 87 -31.44 -5.92 -16.91
CA HIS A 87 -31.89 -4.93 -15.94
C HIS A 87 -33.09 -4.16 -16.47
N TRP A 88 -34.09 -4.00 -15.62
CA TRP A 88 -35.31 -3.28 -15.95
C TRP A 88 -35.33 -1.94 -15.25
N ARG A 89 -35.82 -0.91 -15.93
CA ARG A 89 -35.97 0.43 -15.36
C ARG A 89 -37.05 0.41 -14.29
N VAL A 90 -36.69 0.79 -13.06
CA VAL A 90 -37.64 0.91 -11.95
C VAL A 90 -37.83 2.38 -11.60
N ASP A 91 -39.08 2.82 -11.53
CA ASP A 91 -39.47 4.14 -11.04
C ASP A 91 -40.47 3.97 -9.89
N HIS A 92 -40.21 4.61 -8.75
CA HIS A 92 -41.03 4.51 -7.53
C HIS A 92 -41.43 3.07 -7.13
N GLY A 93 -40.53 2.10 -7.33
CA GLY A 93 -40.75 0.69 -6.97
C GLY A 93 -41.60 -0.10 -7.98
N ARG A 94 -41.89 0.47 -9.16
CA ARG A 94 -42.58 -0.22 -10.25
C ARG A 94 -41.69 -0.29 -11.49
N VAL A 95 -41.74 -1.42 -12.19
CA VAL A 95 -41.04 -1.55 -13.49
C VAL A 95 -41.76 -0.68 -14.51
N VAL A 96 -41.00 0.20 -15.16
CA VAL A 96 -41.50 1.01 -16.28
C VAL A 96 -41.66 0.10 -17.48
N ALA A 97 -42.81 0.14 -18.14
CA ALA A 97 -43.09 -0.63 -19.35
C ALA A 97 -43.59 0.31 -20.44
N LEU A 98 -43.17 0.07 -21.69
CA LEU A 98 -43.79 0.69 -22.86
C LEU A 98 -44.97 -0.15 -23.30
N GLU A 99 -46.04 0.53 -23.69
CA GLU A 99 -47.21 -0.08 -24.31
C GLU A 99 -47.09 0.09 -25.83
N ASP A 100 -47.12 -1.01 -26.56
CA ASP A 100 -47.16 -1.00 -28.02
C ASP A 100 -48.58 -0.67 -28.48
N GLU A 101 -48.76 0.49 -29.12
CA GLU A 101 -50.06 0.97 -29.61
C GLU A 101 -50.70 0.04 -30.65
N ALA A 102 -49.91 -0.77 -31.37
CA ALA A 102 -50.42 -1.66 -32.41
C ALA A 102 -50.91 -3.02 -31.85
N THR A 103 -50.29 -3.51 -30.77
CA THR A 103 -50.56 -4.85 -30.22
C THR A 103 -51.20 -4.84 -28.83
N GLY A 104 -51.19 -3.70 -28.13
CA GLY A 104 -51.64 -3.55 -26.75
C GLY A 104 -50.73 -4.26 -25.73
N THR A 105 -49.54 -4.72 -26.15
CA THR A 105 -48.61 -5.47 -25.31
C THR A 105 -47.78 -4.50 -24.47
N LYS A 106 -47.58 -4.83 -23.18
CA LYS A 106 -46.71 -4.06 -22.27
C LYS A 106 -45.36 -4.75 -22.14
N GLU A 107 -44.34 -4.17 -22.75
CA GLU A 107 -42.97 -4.67 -22.68
C GLU A 107 -42.18 -3.84 -21.65
N PRO A 108 -41.50 -4.48 -20.69
CA PRO A 108 -40.74 -3.74 -19.70
C PRO A 108 -39.56 -3.00 -20.35
N LEU A 109 -39.27 -1.79 -19.88
CA LEU A 109 -38.20 -0.95 -20.41
C LEU A 109 -36.86 -1.40 -19.82
N ALA A 110 -35.93 -1.83 -20.67
CA ALA A 110 -34.57 -2.15 -20.29
C ALA A 110 -33.83 -0.91 -19.75
N ASP A 111 -32.95 -1.11 -18.78
CA ASP A 111 -32.08 -0.08 -18.19
C ASP A 111 -30.61 -0.46 -18.35
N ASP A 112 -29.87 0.30 -19.13
CA ASP A 112 -28.43 0.12 -19.31
C ASP A 112 -27.61 0.75 -18.17
N GLY A 113 -28.24 1.49 -17.25
CA GLY A 113 -27.58 2.14 -16.13
C GLY A 113 -26.74 1.19 -15.27
N PRO A 114 -27.29 0.06 -14.79
CA PRO A 114 -26.52 -0.95 -14.05
C PRO A 114 -25.38 -1.56 -14.87
N VAL A 115 -25.57 -1.73 -16.17
CA VAL A 115 -24.54 -2.26 -17.09
C VAL A 115 -23.36 -1.29 -17.19
N LEU A 116 -23.62 -0.01 -17.44
CA LEU A 116 -22.60 1.03 -17.49
C LEU A 116 -21.86 1.17 -16.15
N ALA A 117 -22.58 1.12 -15.03
CA ALA A 117 -21.98 1.15 -13.70
C ALA A 117 -21.06 -0.06 -13.45
N ALA A 118 -21.42 -1.25 -13.95
CA ALA A 118 -20.58 -2.44 -13.85
C ALA A 118 -19.31 -2.31 -14.70
N ILE A 119 -19.39 -1.76 -15.92
CA ILE A 119 -18.23 -1.46 -16.78
C ILE A 119 -17.26 -0.52 -16.05
N ASP A 120 -17.75 0.54 -15.42
CA ASP A 120 -16.90 1.46 -14.63
C ASP A 120 -16.19 0.75 -13.48
N ARG A 121 -16.85 -0.21 -12.81
CA ARG A 121 -16.20 -1.00 -11.75
C ARG A 121 -15.16 -1.95 -12.31
N LEU A 122 -15.44 -2.59 -13.46
CA LEU A 122 -14.49 -3.45 -14.15
C LEU A 122 -13.23 -2.69 -14.54
N LEU A 123 -13.36 -1.50 -15.15
CA LEU A 123 -12.20 -0.66 -15.50
C LEU A 123 -11.30 -0.36 -14.29
N ARG A 124 -11.90 -0.01 -13.14
CA ARG A 124 -11.13 0.24 -11.90
C ARG A 124 -10.45 -1.02 -11.35
N ILE A 125 -11.08 -2.19 -11.51
CA ILE A 125 -10.49 -3.48 -11.13
C ILE A 125 -9.30 -3.79 -12.03
N GLU A 126 -9.41 -3.57 -13.34
CA GLU A 126 -8.30 -3.78 -14.29
C GLU A 126 -7.13 -2.85 -13.98
N GLU A 127 -7.36 -1.56 -13.75
CA GLU A 127 -6.29 -0.63 -13.35
C GLU A 127 -5.61 -1.07 -12.04
N ARG A 128 -6.37 -1.62 -11.09
CA ARG A 128 -5.77 -2.12 -9.83
C ARG A 128 -4.94 -3.38 -10.08
N THR A 129 -5.41 -4.25 -10.97
CA THR A 129 -4.73 -5.48 -11.37
C THR A 129 -3.42 -5.16 -12.10
N ALA A 130 -3.45 -4.24 -13.06
CA ALA A 130 -2.26 -3.76 -13.78
C ALA A 130 -1.21 -3.20 -12.83
N ARG A 131 -1.62 -2.36 -11.85
CA ARG A 131 -0.72 -1.85 -10.80
C ARG A 131 -0.12 -2.94 -9.90
N LEU A 132 -0.88 -3.98 -9.56
CA LEU A 132 -0.39 -5.10 -8.73
C LEU A 132 0.60 -5.98 -9.48
N LEU A 133 0.38 -6.16 -10.79
CA LEU A 133 1.24 -6.93 -11.68
C LEU A 133 2.43 -6.12 -12.23
N GLY A 134 2.42 -4.79 -12.07
CA GLY A 134 3.46 -3.91 -12.60
C GLY A 134 3.40 -3.74 -14.13
N LEU A 135 2.22 -3.91 -14.72
CA LEU A 135 2.01 -3.77 -16.16
C LEU A 135 1.90 -2.30 -16.61
N ASP A 136 1.72 -1.37 -15.66
CA ASP A 136 1.66 0.06 -15.94
C ASP A 136 3.06 0.67 -16.08
N ALA A 137 3.21 1.59 -17.04
CA ALA A 137 4.44 2.37 -17.18
C ALA A 137 4.75 3.11 -15.87
N PRO A 138 6.03 3.16 -15.43
CA PRO A 138 6.37 3.84 -14.19
C PRO A 138 5.98 5.33 -14.30
N ALA A 139 5.09 5.77 -13.42
CA ALA A 139 4.85 7.20 -13.23
C ALA A 139 6.20 7.84 -12.91
N LYS A 140 6.62 8.84 -13.70
CA LYS A 140 7.88 9.57 -13.51
C LYS A 140 7.89 10.14 -12.09
N ALA A 141 8.51 9.41 -11.16
CA ALA A 141 8.75 9.93 -9.83
C ALA A 141 9.89 10.94 -9.96
N GLU A 142 9.56 12.23 -9.87
CA GLU A 142 10.58 13.23 -9.52
C GLU A 142 11.01 12.91 -8.09
N VAL A 143 12.04 12.07 -7.97
CA VAL A 143 12.72 11.87 -6.71
C VAL A 143 13.52 13.13 -6.47
N SER A 144 12.90 14.09 -5.76
CA SER A 144 13.60 15.13 -5.04
C SER A 144 14.38 14.45 -3.91
N ALA A 145 15.50 13.82 -4.25
CA ALA A 145 16.52 13.48 -3.29
C ALA A 145 17.06 14.82 -2.79
N THR A 146 16.53 15.28 -1.67
CA THR A 146 17.21 16.30 -0.88
C THR A 146 18.48 15.62 -0.40
N VAL A 147 19.57 15.82 -1.14
CA VAL A 147 20.90 15.50 -0.66
C VAL A 147 21.04 16.31 0.61
N GLU A 148 20.88 15.69 1.77
CA GLU A 148 21.36 16.28 3.02
C GLU A 148 22.86 16.43 2.80
N THR A 149 23.26 17.64 2.39
CA THR A 149 24.66 18.05 2.32
C THR A 149 25.25 17.63 3.65
N ILE A 150 26.20 16.70 3.61
CA ILE A 150 26.93 16.23 4.77
C ILE A 150 27.31 17.48 5.56
N ARG A 151 26.86 17.57 6.81
CA ARG A 151 27.13 18.72 7.67
C ARG A 151 28.62 19.04 7.58
N PRO A 152 29.03 20.31 7.33
CA PRO A 152 30.43 20.67 7.11
C PRO A 152 31.33 20.19 8.26
N GLU A 153 30.80 20.14 9.48
CA GLU A 153 31.51 19.60 10.65
C GLU A 153 31.94 18.12 10.50
N VAL A 154 31.18 17.31 9.76
CA VAL A 154 31.49 15.89 9.56
C VAL A 154 32.60 15.71 8.52
N LEU A 155 32.67 16.59 7.51
CA LEU A 155 33.77 16.59 6.53
C LEU A 155 35.09 17.00 7.19
N ASP A 156 35.07 18.05 8.01
CA ASP A 156 36.25 18.49 8.77
C ASP A 156 36.75 17.40 9.72
N LEU A 157 35.84 16.61 10.32
CA LEU A 157 36.22 15.51 11.21
C LEU A 157 36.92 14.37 10.47
N VAL A 158 36.48 14.06 9.24
CA VAL A 158 37.09 13.02 8.40
C VAL A 158 38.49 13.45 7.95
N GLU A 159 38.65 14.71 7.52
CA GLU A 159 39.95 15.24 7.11
C GLU A 159 40.96 15.26 8.28
N GLN A 160 40.51 15.65 9.48
CA GLN A 160 41.33 15.59 10.68
C GLN A 160 41.74 14.15 11.05
N ALA A 161 40.83 13.18 10.88
CA ALA A 161 41.13 11.78 11.15
C ALA A 161 42.16 11.22 10.16
N GLU A 162 42.04 11.53 8.86
CA GLU A 162 43.00 11.11 7.83
C GLU A 162 44.38 11.77 8.03
N ALA A 163 44.41 13.04 8.44
CA ALA A 163 45.65 13.75 8.77
C ALA A 163 46.34 13.15 10.01
N ALA A 164 45.58 12.76 11.04
CA ALA A 164 46.13 12.13 12.22
C ALA A 164 46.68 10.72 11.93
N VAL A 165 45.97 9.93 11.11
CA VAL A 165 46.42 8.60 10.69
C VAL A 165 47.70 8.68 9.86
N SER A 166 47.76 9.57 8.87
CA SER A 166 48.95 9.71 8.02
C SER A 166 50.18 10.24 8.80
N ALA A 167 49.98 11.13 9.77
CA ALA A 167 51.05 11.60 10.64
C ALA A 167 51.58 10.47 11.54
N GLU A 168 50.70 9.61 12.03
CA GLU A 168 51.09 8.47 12.85
C GLU A 168 51.78 7.38 12.04
N GLU A 169 51.29 7.07 10.83
CA GLU A 169 51.96 6.17 9.90
C GLU A 169 53.36 6.66 9.52
N ALA A 170 53.56 7.96 9.32
CA ALA A 170 54.86 8.55 9.05
C ALA A 170 55.83 8.39 10.24
N ARG A 171 55.36 8.57 11.48
CA ARG A 171 56.16 8.34 12.69
C ARG A 171 56.53 6.88 12.88
N LEU A 172 55.60 5.97 12.63
CA LEU A 172 55.84 4.53 12.68
C LEU A 172 56.87 4.11 11.62
N ARG A 173 56.85 4.74 10.44
CA ARG A 173 57.82 4.49 9.38
C ARG A 173 59.23 4.99 9.73
N ASP A 174 59.34 6.15 10.36
CA ASP A 174 60.62 6.75 10.78
C ASP A 174 61.24 5.99 11.96
N THR A 175 60.41 5.58 12.93
CA THR A 175 60.85 4.74 14.05
C THR A 175 61.25 3.32 13.62
N ALA A 176 60.58 2.76 12.60
CA ALA A 176 60.98 1.48 11.99
C ALA A 176 62.28 1.58 11.16
N ALA A 177 62.61 2.76 10.60
CA ALA A 177 63.86 2.97 9.88
C ALA A 177 65.07 3.17 10.81
N GLY A 178 64.87 3.60 12.05
CA GLY A 178 65.92 3.85 13.04
C GLY A 178 66.33 2.66 13.93
N GLN A 179 65.67 1.49 13.82
CA GLN A 179 66.01 0.28 14.60
C GLN A 179 66.80 -0.78 13.79
N GLY A 180 67.34 -0.41 12.63
CA GLY A 180 68.01 -1.31 11.69
C GLY A 180 69.50 -1.05 11.47
N ASP A 181 70.22 -0.50 12.47
CA ASP A 181 71.68 -0.34 12.45
C ASP A 181 72.30 -0.93 13.73
#